data_AF-A0A261Q0H6-F1
#
_entry.id   AF-A0A261Q0H6-F1
#
_cell.length_a   1.000
_cell.length_b   1.000
_cell.length_c   1.000
_cell.angle_alpha   90.00
_cell.angle_beta   90.00
_cell.angle_gamma   90.00
#
_symmetry.space_group_name_H-M   'P 1'
#
loop_
_entity.id
_entity.type
_entity.pdbx_description
1 polymer ?
#
loop_
_entity_poly.entity_id
_entity_poly.type
_entity_poly.pdbx_seq_one_letter_code
_entity_poly.pdbx_strand_id
1 'polypeptide(L)'
;MDLITPSLGLIFWQLVFFLLLVFVLGKYAWRPILSSLNEREKSIEDAIELAKKTRNEMAQLKADNDRAKADAIIERDAILKQARQTAEKMIATAKNEAAQEAKAEIEKARKTFREEQAAAVSKLKDETSKIALEIAEKVLRRELSDKTSQEALVNDWLKDAKLN
;
A
#
# COMPACT_ATOMS: atom_id res chain seq x y z
N MET A 1 65.01 -90.46 -36.94
CA MET A 1 64.03 -89.71 -36.14
C MET A 1 64.68 -88.38 -35.72
N ASP A 2 65.04 -87.54 -36.70
CA ASP A 2 65.76 -86.26 -36.46
C ASP A 2 64.90 -85.04 -36.82
N LEU A 3 63.58 -85.19 -36.82
CA LEU A 3 62.64 -84.14 -37.26
C LEU A 3 61.88 -83.47 -36.12
N ILE A 4 62.24 -83.72 -34.85
CA ILE A 4 61.46 -83.26 -33.67
C ILE A 4 62.34 -82.55 -32.62
N THR A 5 63.65 -82.42 -32.82
CA THR A 5 64.45 -81.49 -31.99
C THR A 5 64.50 -80.14 -32.70
N PRO A 6 63.77 -79.11 -32.23
CA PRO A 6 63.92 -77.78 -32.80
C PRO A 6 65.41 -77.41 -32.78
N SER A 7 65.94 -76.97 -33.92
CA SER A 7 67.34 -76.57 -34.00
C SER A 7 67.59 -75.48 -32.96
N LEU A 8 68.67 -75.59 -32.19
CA LEU A 8 68.98 -74.65 -31.10
C LEU A 8 69.00 -73.19 -31.58
N GLY A 9 69.34 -72.97 -32.85
CA GLY A 9 69.27 -71.66 -33.50
C GLY A 9 67.85 -71.09 -33.64
N LEU A 10 66.83 -71.91 -33.94
CA LEU A 10 65.44 -71.46 -34.02
C LEU A 10 64.91 -71.05 -32.64
N ILE A 11 65.24 -71.82 -31.60
CA ILE A 11 64.84 -71.50 -30.22
C ILE A 11 65.48 -70.19 -29.75
N PHE A 12 66.76 -69.98 -30.08
CA PHE A 12 67.47 -68.73 -29.76
C PHE A 12 66.80 -67.52 -30.41
N TRP A 13 66.54 -67.55 -31.72
CA TRP A 13 65.87 -66.44 -32.41
C TRP A 13 64.42 -66.25 -31.95
N GLN A 14 63.68 -67.33 -31.66
CA GLN A 14 62.34 -67.25 -31.08
C GLN A 14 62.35 -66.54 -29.72
N LEU A 15 63.32 -66.85 -28.85
CA LEU A 15 63.47 -66.20 -27.55
C LEU A 15 63.81 -64.72 -27.71
N VAL A 16 64.71 -64.38 -28.65
CA VAL A 16 65.07 -62.98 -28.96
C VAL A 16 63.85 -62.20 -29.45
N PHE A 17 63.06 -62.75 -30.39
CA PHE A 17 61.84 -62.09 -30.86
C PHE A 17 60.76 -62.01 -29.78
N PHE A 18 60.63 -63.03 -28.92
CA PHE A 18 59.70 -63.00 -27.80
C PHE A 18 60.08 -61.91 -26.80
N LEU A 19 61.35 -61.80 -26.42
CA LEU A 19 61.84 -60.75 -25.53
C LEU A 19 61.70 -59.36 -26.15
N LEU A 20 61.98 -59.22 -27.45
CA LEU A 20 61.74 -57.99 -28.20
C LEU A 20 60.26 -57.60 -28.17
N LEU A 21 59.36 -58.56 -28.42
CA LEU A 21 57.92 -58.35 -28.40
C LEU A 21 57.43 -57.94 -27.00
N VAL A 22 57.88 -58.63 -25.95
CA VAL A 22 57.56 -58.30 -24.54
C VAL A 22 58.08 -56.90 -24.19
N PHE A 23 59.27 -56.53 -24.64
CA PHE A 23 59.82 -55.19 -24.41
C PHE A 23 58.98 -54.10 -25.11
N VAL A 24 58.57 -54.35 -26.36
CA VAL A 24 57.70 -53.43 -27.12
C VAL A 24 56.31 -53.34 -26.46
N LEU A 25 55.68 -54.46 -26.11
CA LEU A 25 54.38 -54.47 -25.42
C LEU A 25 54.45 -53.80 -24.05
N GLY A 26 55.49 -54.08 -23.26
CA GLY A 26 55.69 -53.47 -21.95
C GLY A 26 55.86 -51.95 -22.03
N LYS A 27 56.61 -51.46 -23.04
CA LYS A 27 56.82 -50.02 -23.24
C LYS A 27 55.60 -49.31 -23.83
N TYR A 28 54.92 -49.92 -24.80
CA TYR A 28 53.90 -49.24 -25.61
C TYR A 28 52.44 -49.59 -25.24
N ALA A 29 52.14 -50.81 -24.82
CA ALA A 29 50.75 -51.23 -24.52
C ALA A 29 50.38 -51.02 -23.04
N TRP A 30 51.33 -51.14 -22.11
CA TRP A 30 51.02 -51.05 -20.67
C TRP A 30 50.60 -49.64 -20.23
N ARG A 31 51.27 -48.60 -20.76
CA ARG A 31 50.94 -47.19 -20.48
C ARG A 31 49.51 -46.79 -20.86
N PRO A 32 49.02 -47.00 -22.09
CA PRO A 32 47.66 -46.61 -22.47
C PRO A 32 46.58 -47.40 -21.73
N ILE A 33 46.81 -48.68 -21.39
CA ILE A 33 45.85 -49.49 -20.64
C ILE A 33 45.67 -48.94 -19.22
N LEU A 34 46.76 -48.68 -18.48
CA LEU A 34 46.65 -48.07 -17.16
C LEU A 34 46.08 -46.66 -17.22
N SER A 35 46.44 -45.87 -18.24
CA SER A 35 45.88 -44.53 -18.42
C SER A 35 44.36 -44.58 -18.57
N SER A 36 43.83 -45.50 -19.38
CA SER A 36 42.38 -45.63 -19.59
C SER A 36 41.64 -46.14 -18.35
N LEU A 37 42.26 -47.03 -17.57
CA LEU A 37 41.72 -47.49 -16.29
C LEU A 37 41.66 -46.35 -15.26
N ASN A 38 42.76 -45.60 -15.10
CA ASN A 38 42.81 -44.46 -14.19
C ASN A 38 41.83 -43.34 -14.60
N GLU A 39 41.68 -43.09 -15.91
CA GLU A 39 40.72 -42.12 -16.43
C GLU A 39 39.27 -42.53 -16.12
N ARG A 40 38.95 -43.83 -16.26
CA ARG A 40 37.63 -44.37 -15.87
C ARG A 40 37.40 -44.26 -14.37
N GLU A 41 38.38 -44.65 -13.56
CA GLU A 41 38.29 -44.56 -12.10
C GLU A 41 38.04 -43.12 -11.67
N LYS A 42 38.85 -42.18 -12.16
CA LYS A 42 38.70 -40.75 -11.88
C LYS A 42 37.36 -40.21 -12.34
N SER A 43 36.90 -40.56 -13.55
CA SER A 43 35.60 -40.11 -14.04
C SER A 43 34.44 -40.62 -13.19
N ILE A 44 34.53 -41.83 -12.65
CA ILE A 44 33.51 -42.39 -11.75
C ILE A 44 33.55 -41.68 -10.40
N GLU A 45 34.73 -41.45 -9.85
CA GLU A 45 34.91 -40.71 -8.59
C GLU A 45 34.35 -39.29 -8.72
N ASP A 46 34.74 -38.55 -9.77
CA ASP A 46 34.26 -37.20 -10.06
C ASP A 46 32.72 -37.18 -10.22
N ALA A 47 32.14 -38.17 -10.91
CA ALA A 47 30.69 -38.27 -11.09
C ALA A 47 29.96 -38.54 -9.77
N ILE A 48 30.52 -39.39 -8.89
CA ILE A 48 29.94 -39.69 -7.57
C ILE A 48 30.06 -38.45 -6.65
N GLU A 49 31.19 -37.76 -6.67
CA GLU A 49 31.38 -36.53 -5.89
C GLU A 49 30.41 -35.44 -6.35
N LEU A 50 30.29 -35.22 -7.66
CA LEU A 50 29.35 -34.27 -8.23
C LEU A 50 27.90 -34.62 -7.89
N ALA A 51 27.52 -35.90 -7.93
CA ALA A 51 26.19 -36.35 -7.54
C ALA A 51 25.90 -36.08 -6.06
N LYS A 52 26.87 -36.34 -5.17
CA LYS A 52 26.74 -36.03 -3.73
C LYS A 52 26.62 -34.53 -3.49
N LYS A 53 27.49 -33.73 -4.14
CA LYS A 53 27.47 -32.27 -4.04
C LYS A 53 26.14 -31.70 -4.51
N THR A 54 25.69 -32.09 -5.70
CA THR A 54 24.39 -31.68 -6.26
C THR A 54 23.24 -32.05 -5.33
N ARG A 55 23.25 -33.26 -4.75
CA ARG A 55 22.20 -33.70 -3.82
C ARG A 55 22.17 -32.84 -2.55
N ASN A 56 23.34 -32.48 -2.01
CA ASN A 56 23.44 -31.61 -0.84
C ASN A 56 22.98 -30.19 -1.15
N GLU A 57 23.41 -29.63 -2.28
CA GLU A 57 22.97 -28.30 -2.75
C GLU A 57 21.47 -28.26 -2.97
N MET A 58 20.89 -29.29 -3.59
CA MET A 58 19.42 -29.39 -3.78
C MET A 58 18.67 -29.48 -2.45
N ALA A 59 19.22 -30.20 -1.45
CA ALA A 59 18.62 -30.26 -0.12
C ALA A 59 18.67 -28.90 0.60
N GLN A 60 19.79 -28.18 0.49
CA GLN A 60 19.94 -26.82 1.02
C GLN A 60 18.98 -25.85 0.32
N LEU A 61 18.96 -25.85 -1.02
CA LEU A 61 18.08 -24.99 -1.80
C LEU A 61 16.60 -25.23 -1.45
N LYS A 62 16.21 -26.49 -1.24
CA LYS A 62 14.86 -26.83 -0.80
C LYS A 62 14.56 -26.28 0.59
N ALA A 63 15.48 -26.48 1.55
CA ALA A 63 15.32 -25.95 2.90
C ALA A 63 15.22 -24.42 2.92
N ASP A 64 16.03 -23.73 2.12
CA ASP A 64 16.00 -22.28 2.02
C ASP A 64 14.74 -21.79 1.31
N ASN A 65 14.25 -22.51 0.29
CA ASN A 65 12.98 -22.19 -0.34
C ASN A 65 11.80 -22.35 0.63
N ASP A 66 11.79 -23.42 1.43
CA ASP A 66 10.76 -23.67 2.43
C ASP A 66 10.79 -22.61 3.54
N ARG A 67 11.98 -22.17 3.97
CA ARG A 67 12.15 -21.01 4.88
C ARG A 67 11.64 -19.72 4.26
N ALA A 68 12.07 -19.40 3.04
CA ALA A 68 11.65 -18.18 2.35
C ALA A 68 10.12 -18.12 2.16
N LYS A 69 9.48 -19.27 1.89
CA LYS A 69 8.02 -19.37 1.85
C LYS A 69 7.38 -19.09 3.21
N ALA A 70 7.91 -19.67 4.28
CA ALA A 70 7.40 -19.45 5.64
C ALA A 70 7.54 -17.97 6.04
N ASP A 71 8.70 -17.36 5.79
CA ASP A 71 8.95 -15.95 6.07
C ASP A 71 8.01 -15.04 5.26
N ALA A 72 7.80 -15.34 3.97
CA ALA A 72 6.86 -14.60 3.13
C ALA A 72 5.42 -14.67 3.64
N ILE A 73 4.99 -15.82 4.20
CA ILE A 73 3.66 -15.95 4.81
C ILE A 73 3.56 -15.07 6.07
N ILE A 74 4.58 -15.09 6.92
CA ILE A 74 4.63 -14.28 8.15
C ILE A 74 4.59 -12.79 7.80
N GLU A 75 5.39 -12.35 6.84
CA GLU A 75 5.43 -10.96 6.38
C GLU A 75 4.09 -10.54 5.78
N ARG A 76 3.50 -11.38 4.93
CA ARG A 76 2.18 -11.15 4.33
C ARG A 76 1.10 -10.99 5.41
N ASP A 77 1.10 -11.84 6.43
CA ASP A 77 0.12 -11.74 7.51
C ASP A 77 0.35 -10.49 8.38
N ALA A 78 1.61 -10.08 8.59
CA ALA A 78 1.95 -8.83 9.26
C ALA A 78 1.46 -7.61 8.47
N ILE A 79 1.68 -7.58 7.15
CA ILE A 79 1.19 -6.52 6.25
C ILE A 79 -0.34 -6.45 6.29
N LEU A 80 -1.03 -7.59 6.20
CA LEU A 80 -2.49 -7.64 6.27
C LEU A 80 -3.04 -7.14 7.61
N LYS A 81 -2.38 -7.50 8.73
CA LYS A 81 -2.74 -7.00 10.05
C LYS A 81 -2.55 -5.48 10.16
N GLN A 82 -1.41 -4.97 9.69
CA GLN A 82 -1.14 -3.53 9.69
C GLN A 82 -2.12 -2.76 8.80
N ALA A 83 -2.45 -3.29 7.63
CA ALA A 83 -3.44 -2.71 6.73
C ALA A 83 -4.83 -2.62 7.38
N ARG A 84 -5.29 -3.70 8.05
CA ARG A 84 -6.56 -3.69 8.80
C ARG A 84 -6.55 -2.66 9.92
N GLN A 85 -5.50 -2.61 10.73
CA GLN A 85 -5.37 -1.63 11.81
C GLN A 85 -5.36 -0.19 11.28
N THR A 86 -4.72 0.05 10.15
CA THR A 86 -4.65 1.36 9.50
C THR A 86 -6.02 1.75 8.95
N ALA A 87 -6.72 0.83 8.31
CA ALA A 87 -8.08 1.04 7.81
C ALA A 87 -9.06 1.34 8.95
N GLU A 88 -9.01 0.59 10.04
CA GLU A 88 -9.84 0.83 11.23
C GLU A 88 -9.57 2.20 11.84
N LYS A 89 -8.30 2.59 11.98
CA LYS A 89 -7.90 3.93 12.45
C LYS A 89 -8.40 5.02 11.51
N MET A 90 -8.25 4.85 10.20
CA MET A 90 -8.70 5.81 9.20
C MET A 90 -10.23 6.00 9.26
N ILE A 91 -10.99 4.91 9.39
CA ILE A 91 -12.45 4.97 9.55
C ILE A 91 -12.83 5.67 10.85
N ALA A 92 -12.12 5.39 11.95
CA ALA A 92 -12.38 6.04 13.24
C ALA A 92 -12.09 7.54 13.19
N THR A 93 -10.97 7.95 12.59
CA THR A 93 -10.60 9.36 12.38
C THR A 93 -11.63 10.05 11.50
N ALA A 94 -11.97 9.48 10.34
CA ALA A 94 -12.95 10.05 9.43
C ALA A 94 -14.34 10.21 10.07
N LYS A 95 -14.77 9.23 10.89
CA LYS A 95 -16.03 9.35 11.66
C LYS A 95 -15.98 10.47 12.69
N ASN A 96 -14.85 10.65 13.37
CA ASN A 96 -14.69 11.72 14.36
C ASN A 96 -14.67 13.10 13.69
N GLU A 97 -13.91 13.25 12.60
CA GLU A 97 -13.87 14.47 11.79
C GLU A 97 -15.26 14.82 11.24
N ALA A 98 -15.95 13.86 10.62
CA ALA A 98 -17.32 14.06 10.14
C ALA A 98 -18.29 14.46 11.26
N ALA A 99 -18.16 13.88 12.47
CA ALA A 99 -18.99 14.27 13.61
C ALA A 99 -18.67 15.69 14.12
N GLN A 100 -17.40 16.11 14.06
CA GLN A 100 -16.99 17.47 14.40
C GLN A 100 -17.48 18.49 13.38
N GLU A 101 -17.32 18.20 12.08
CA GLU A 101 -17.83 19.04 11.00
C GLU A 101 -19.35 19.17 11.06
N ALA A 102 -20.08 18.07 11.28
CA ALA A 102 -21.52 18.10 11.43
C ALA A 102 -21.97 18.99 12.61
N LYS A 103 -21.26 18.93 13.74
CA LYS A 103 -21.54 19.82 14.88
C LYS A 103 -21.25 21.28 14.55
N ALA A 104 -20.14 21.56 13.88
CA ALA A 104 -19.77 22.91 13.45
C ALA A 104 -20.80 23.49 12.49
N GLU A 105 -21.27 22.69 11.53
CA GLU A 105 -22.29 23.11 10.56
C GLU A 105 -23.65 23.37 11.24
N ILE A 106 -24.05 22.53 12.21
CA ILE A 106 -25.28 22.76 12.99
C ILE A 106 -25.19 24.07 13.81
N GLU A 107 -24.04 24.33 14.46
CA GLU A 107 -23.86 25.58 15.21
C GLU A 107 -23.86 26.80 14.29
N LYS A 108 -23.23 26.70 13.12
CA LYS A 108 -23.29 27.76 12.10
C LYS A 108 -24.72 28.00 11.63
N ALA A 109 -25.46 26.94 11.30
CA ALA A 109 -26.86 27.03 10.88
C ALA A 109 -27.74 27.65 11.98
N ARG A 110 -27.54 27.28 13.25
CA ARG A 110 -28.23 27.91 14.39
C ARG A 110 -27.91 29.39 14.53
N LYS A 111 -26.66 29.78 14.31
CA LYS A 111 -26.24 31.18 14.33
C LYS A 111 -26.93 31.97 13.22
N THR A 112 -26.87 31.48 11.99
CA THR A 112 -27.56 32.10 10.85
C THR A 112 -29.06 32.20 11.09
N PHE A 113 -29.69 31.15 11.62
CA PHE A 113 -31.12 31.16 11.94
C PHE A 113 -31.48 32.25 12.97
N ARG A 114 -30.66 32.44 14.01
CA ARG A 114 -30.89 33.52 15.00
C ARG A 114 -30.73 34.90 14.38
N GLU A 115 -29.74 35.09 13.51
CA GLU A 115 -29.52 36.34 12.77
C GLU A 115 -30.71 36.64 11.85
N GLU A 116 -31.19 35.65 11.11
CA GLU A 116 -32.39 35.75 10.26
C GLU A 116 -33.65 36.05 11.07
N GLN A 117 -33.84 35.40 12.23
CA GLN A 117 -34.96 35.68 13.12
C GLN A 117 -34.94 37.12 13.62
N ALA A 118 -33.77 37.62 14.05
CA ALA A 118 -33.62 39.01 14.48
C ALA A 118 -33.93 40.00 13.34
N ALA A 119 -33.45 39.71 12.12
CA ALA A 119 -33.74 40.52 10.94
C ALA A 119 -35.24 40.50 10.59
N ALA A 120 -35.91 39.35 10.69
CA ALA A 120 -37.34 39.21 10.46
C ALA A 120 -38.17 40.01 11.48
N VAL A 121 -37.79 39.96 12.77
CA VAL A 121 -38.44 40.76 13.82
C VAL A 121 -38.26 42.26 13.58
N SER A 122 -37.07 42.70 13.17
CA SER A 122 -36.82 44.10 12.81
C SER A 122 -37.72 44.55 11.66
N LYS A 123 -37.79 43.75 10.58
CA LYS A 123 -38.68 44.04 9.44
C LYS A 123 -40.16 44.12 9.86
N LEU A 124 -40.60 43.20 10.73
CA LEU A 124 -41.98 43.21 11.23
C LEU A 124 -42.28 44.47 12.04
N LYS A 125 -41.32 44.91 12.86
CA LYS A 125 -41.44 46.15 13.64
C LYS A 125 -41.54 47.37 12.72
N ASP A 126 -40.68 47.47 11.72
CA ASP A 126 -40.69 48.58 10.76
C ASP A 126 -42.02 48.64 9.99
N GLU A 127 -42.52 47.49 9.54
CA GLU A 127 -43.80 47.41 8.83
C GLU A 127 -44.99 47.76 9.74
N THR A 128 -44.96 47.30 11.00
CA THR A 128 -45.98 47.66 11.99
C THR A 128 -45.97 49.16 12.29
N SER A 129 -44.78 49.77 12.40
CA SER A 129 -44.64 51.22 12.60
C SER A 129 -45.20 52.03 11.42
N LYS A 130 -45.00 51.58 10.18
CA LYS A 130 -45.62 52.22 9.00
C LYS A 130 -47.15 52.14 9.05
N ILE A 131 -47.69 50.94 9.31
CA ILE A 131 -49.15 50.75 9.41
C ILE A 131 -49.73 51.62 10.53
N ALA A 132 -49.07 51.69 11.69
CA ALA A 132 -49.50 52.54 12.79
C ALA A 132 -49.50 54.03 12.42
N LEU A 133 -48.47 54.49 11.70
CA LEU A 133 -48.37 55.87 11.21
C LEU A 133 -49.48 56.17 10.19
N GLU A 134 -49.76 55.27 9.25
CA GLU A 134 -50.84 55.41 8.28
C GLU A 134 -52.23 55.48 8.95
N ILE A 135 -52.46 54.67 9.99
CA ILE A 135 -53.69 54.72 10.77
C ILE A 135 -53.79 56.04 11.53
N ALA A 136 -52.72 56.46 12.21
CA ALA A 136 -52.69 57.73 12.92
C ALA A 136 -52.94 58.92 11.98
N GLU A 137 -52.35 58.92 10.78
CA GLU A 137 -52.59 59.93 9.76
C GLU A 137 -54.06 59.94 9.30
N LYS A 138 -54.64 58.76 9.04
CA LYS A 138 -56.06 58.65 8.65
C LYS A 138 -57.00 59.13 9.75
N VAL A 139 -56.74 58.77 11.01
CA VAL A 139 -57.54 59.22 12.16
C VAL A 139 -57.40 60.72 12.35
N LEU A 140 -56.18 61.25 12.31
CA LEU A 140 -55.92 62.69 12.46
C LEU A 140 -56.58 63.51 11.34
N ARG A 141 -56.51 63.05 10.08
CA ARG A 141 -57.24 63.68 8.95
C ARG A 141 -58.75 63.67 9.14
N ARG A 142 -59.30 62.64 9.80
CA ARG A 142 -60.73 62.55 10.09
C ARG A 142 -61.14 63.50 11.22
N GLU A 143 -60.37 63.56 12.30
CA GLU A 143 -60.66 64.43 13.45
C GLU A 143 -60.39 65.91 13.16
N LEU A 144 -59.44 66.24 12.28
CA LEU A 144 -59.19 67.61 11.80
C LEU A 144 -60.02 67.97 10.55
N SER A 145 -61.12 67.26 10.28
CA SER A 145 -61.95 67.51 9.09
C SER A 145 -62.80 68.79 9.21
N ASP A 146 -63.07 69.26 10.42
CA ASP A 146 -63.81 70.49 10.69
C ASP A 146 -62.89 71.66 11.09
N LYS A 147 -63.33 72.87 10.72
CA LYS A 147 -62.54 74.11 10.91
C LYS A 147 -62.35 74.47 12.40
N THR A 148 -63.30 74.08 13.24
CA THR A 148 -63.29 74.39 14.68
C THR A 148 -62.22 73.59 15.41
N SER A 149 -62.07 72.30 15.09
CA SER A 149 -61.00 71.44 15.61
C SER A 149 -59.59 71.90 15.17
N GLN A 150 -59.45 72.41 13.94
CA GLN A 150 -58.19 72.97 13.45
C GLN A 150 -57.79 74.25 14.20
N GLU A 151 -58.74 75.17 14.43
CA GLU A 151 -58.51 76.39 15.20
C GLU A 151 -58.17 76.10 16.67
N ALA A 152 -58.78 75.07 17.27
CA ALA A 152 -58.45 74.61 18.62
C ALA A 152 -57.00 74.10 18.73
N LEU A 153 -56.54 73.30 17.77
CA LEU A 153 -55.17 72.78 17.74
C LEU A 153 -54.12 73.91 17.62
N VAL A 154 -54.38 74.90 16.76
CA VAL A 154 -53.49 76.07 16.58
C VAL A 154 -53.40 76.89 17.87
N ASN A 155 -54.52 77.09 18.55
CA ASN A 155 -54.53 77.80 19.83
C ASN A 155 -53.79 77.03 20.95
N ASP A 156 -53.84 75.70 20.94
CA ASP A 156 -53.13 74.85 21.91
C ASP A 156 -51.61 74.90 21.68
N TRP A 157 -51.16 74.78 20.41
CA TRP A 157 -49.74 74.96 20.06
C TRP A 157 -49.21 76.37 20.39
N LEU A 158 -50.02 77.41 20.18
CA LEU A 158 -49.68 78.78 20.56
C LEU A 158 -49.61 78.97 22.09
N LYS A 159 -50.27 78.11 22.87
CA LYS A 159 -50.21 78.09 24.33
C LYS A 159 -48.94 77.41 24.82
N ASP A 160 -48.63 76.22 24.29
CA ASP A 160 -47.41 75.47 24.65
C ASP A 160 -46.13 76.20 24.23
N ALA A 161 -46.14 76.86 23.07
CA ALA A 161 -45.01 77.68 22.61
C ALA A 161 -44.83 78.99 23.38
N LYS A 162 -45.85 79.44 24.13
CA LYS A 162 -45.77 80.58 25.07
C LYS A 162 -45.39 80.16 26.49
N LEU A 163 -45.36 78.86 26.78
CA LEU A 163 -45.02 78.29 28.08
C LEU A 163 -43.55 77.84 28.19
N ASN A 164 -42.76 78.02 27.12
CA ASN A 164 -41.29 78.02 27.11
C ASN A 164 -40.77 79.41 26.72
#